data_AF-A0A7W8UU59-F1
#
_entry.id   AF-A0A7W8UU59-F1
#
_cell.length_a   1.000
_cell.length_b   1.000
_cell.length_c   1.000
_cell.angle_alpha   90.00
_cell.angle_beta   90.00
_cell.angle_gamma   90.00
#
_symmetry.space_group_name_H-M   'P 1'
#
loop_
_entity.id
_entity.type
_entity.pdbx_description
1 polymer ?
#
loop_
_entity_poly.entity_id
_entity_poly.type
_entity_poly.pdbx_seq_one_letter_code
_entity_poly.pdbx_strand_id
1 'polypeptide(L)'
;MRTESAKDYGSSLVSAGFYEVHGNPQRGDVVVIRSIPDHPHGHMAMYDGQIWISDFRQQHGFYPGPAYRSAKPPYRMYRHD
;
A
#
# COMPACT_ATOMS: atom_id res chain seq x y z
N MET A 1 -16.27 -1.71 4.09
CA MET A 1 -16.33 -3.01 4.80
C MET A 1 -14.93 -3.28 5.33
N ARG A 2 -14.76 -3.62 6.62
CA ARG A 2 -13.41 -3.92 7.16
C ARG A 2 -12.96 -5.30 6.68
N THR A 3 -11.67 -5.45 6.40
CA THR A 3 -11.01 -6.73 6.10
C THR A 3 -9.82 -6.92 7.02
N GLU A 4 -9.44 -8.16 7.30
CA GLU A 4 -8.36 -8.51 8.24
C GLU A 4 -6.96 -8.40 7.61
N SER A 5 -6.85 -8.46 6.28
CA SER A 5 -5.56 -8.46 5.57
C SER A 5 -5.38 -7.23 4.70
N ALA A 6 -4.19 -6.62 4.77
CA ALA A 6 -3.83 -5.44 3.97
C ALA A 6 -4.00 -5.68 2.47
N LYS A 7 -3.57 -6.85 1.96
CA LYS A 7 -3.68 -7.23 0.54
C LYS A 7 -5.10 -7.21 -0.05
N ASP A 8 -6.13 -7.20 0.81
CA ASP A 8 -7.55 -7.26 0.40
C ASP A 8 -8.26 -5.90 0.50
N TYR A 9 -7.55 -4.83 0.91
CA TYR A 9 -8.18 -3.51 1.14
C TYR A 9 -8.63 -2.78 -0.13
N GLY A 10 -8.19 -3.20 -1.32
CA GLY A 10 -8.49 -2.53 -2.58
C GLY A 10 -9.99 -2.29 -2.80
N SER A 11 -10.82 -3.32 -2.62
CA SER A 11 -12.28 -3.17 -2.77
C SER A 11 -12.89 -2.21 -1.75
N SER A 12 -12.39 -2.19 -0.51
CA SER A 12 -12.89 -1.26 0.50
C SER A 12 -12.50 0.19 0.20
N LEU A 13 -11.31 0.43 -0.38
CA LEU A 13 -10.89 1.76 -0.82
C LEU A 13 -11.79 2.25 -1.95
N VAL A 14 -12.04 1.41 -2.96
CA VAL A 14 -12.94 1.75 -4.07
C VAL A 14 -14.36 2.02 -3.59
N SER A 15 -14.90 1.19 -2.69
CA SER A 15 -16.22 1.45 -2.08
C SER A 15 -16.29 2.75 -1.27
N ALA A 16 -15.14 3.25 -0.80
CA ALA A 16 -15.04 4.50 -0.05
C ALA A 16 -14.79 5.72 -0.96
N GLY A 17 -14.81 5.56 -2.28
CA GLY A 17 -14.62 6.66 -3.24
C GLY A 17 -13.19 6.84 -3.76
N PHE A 18 -12.24 6.00 -3.33
CA PHE A 18 -10.90 6.03 -3.91
C PHE A 18 -10.90 5.46 -5.33
N TYR A 19 -9.97 5.91 -6.16
CA TYR A 19 -9.73 5.40 -7.50
C TYR A 19 -8.27 4.98 -7.68
N GLU A 20 -8.02 3.98 -8.53
CA GLU A 20 -6.66 3.49 -8.80
C GLU A 20 -5.86 4.53 -9.60
N VAL A 21 -4.60 4.74 -9.21
CA VAL A 21 -3.68 5.68 -9.85
C VAL A 21 -2.34 5.04 -10.20
N HIS A 22 -1.66 5.61 -11.19
CA HIS A 22 -0.33 5.21 -11.64
C HIS A 22 0.62 6.41 -11.71
N GLY A 23 1.92 6.16 -11.60
CA GLY A 23 2.96 7.20 -11.68
C GLY A 23 3.48 7.63 -10.32
N ASN A 24 3.89 8.89 -10.21
CA ASN A 24 4.49 9.44 -8.99
C ASN A 24 3.44 9.61 -7.87
N PRO A 25 3.77 9.25 -6.62
CA PRO A 25 2.84 9.33 -5.53
C PRO A 25 2.55 10.79 -5.16
N GLN A 26 1.32 11.05 -4.72
CA GLN A 26 0.87 12.32 -4.14
C GLN A 26 0.48 12.12 -2.69
N ARG A 27 0.52 13.21 -1.91
CA ARG A 27 0.12 13.19 -0.50
C ARG A 27 -1.29 12.61 -0.38
N GLY A 28 -1.45 11.59 0.46
CA GLY A 28 -2.72 10.88 0.66
C GLY A 28 -2.87 9.59 -0.14
N ASP A 29 -1.99 9.31 -1.11
CA ASP A 29 -2.04 8.06 -1.87
C ASP A 29 -1.85 6.85 -0.96
N VAL A 30 -2.71 5.85 -1.10
CA VAL A 30 -2.64 4.59 -0.37
C VAL A 30 -2.15 3.49 -1.30
N VAL A 31 -1.07 2.81 -0.94
CA VAL A 31 -0.57 1.63 -1.64
C VAL A 31 -1.03 0.36 -0.93
N VAL A 32 -1.53 -0.60 -1.71
CA VAL A 32 -1.86 -1.97 -1.26
C VAL A 32 -0.96 -2.95 -2.00
N ILE A 33 -0.22 -3.74 -1.24
CA ILE A 33 0.82 -4.65 -1.73
C ILE A 33 0.38 -6.09 -1.50
N ARG A 34 0.57 -6.95 -2.51
CA ARG A 34 0.27 -8.38 -2.40
C ARG A 34 1.19 -9.09 -1.41
N SER A 35 0.76 -10.26 -0.95
CA SER A 35 1.52 -11.14 -0.07
C SER A 35 2.81 -11.66 -0.72
N ILE A 36 3.79 -11.98 0.12
CA ILE A 36 5.01 -12.71 -0.21
C ILE A 36 5.20 -13.86 0.80
N PRO A 37 6.15 -14.81 0.58
CA PRO A 37 6.50 -15.79 1.61
C PRO A 37 6.75 -15.13 2.98
N ASP A 38 6.27 -15.78 4.04
CA ASP A 38 6.31 -15.32 5.45
C ASP A 38 5.54 -14.02 5.75
N HIS A 39 4.87 -13.42 4.76
CA HIS A 39 4.02 -12.23 4.92
C HIS A 39 2.66 -12.43 4.20
N PRO A 40 1.81 -13.35 4.68
CA PRO A 40 0.59 -13.76 3.98
C PRO A 40 -0.49 -12.67 3.93
N HIS A 41 -0.43 -11.68 4.82
CA HIS A 41 -1.42 -10.61 4.90
C HIS A 41 -1.11 -9.43 3.94
N GLY A 42 0.00 -9.48 3.22
CA GLY A 42 0.47 -8.35 2.41
C GLY A 42 0.87 -7.16 3.26
N HIS A 43 0.89 -5.98 2.64
CA HIS A 43 1.22 -4.72 3.32
C HIS A 43 0.44 -3.56 2.71
N MET A 44 0.24 -2.49 3.47
CA MET A 44 -0.30 -1.24 2.96
C MET A 44 0.33 -0.04 3.66
N ALA A 45 0.41 1.09 2.95
CA ALA A 45 0.96 2.34 3.47
C ALA A 45 0.29 3.54 2.79
N MET A 46 0.36 4.70 3.42
CA MET A 46 -0.08 5.98 2.84
C MET A 46 1.13 6.89 2.62
N TYR A 47 1.18 7.60 1.50
CA TYR A 47 2.23 8.57 1.22
C TYR A 47 1.92 9.90 1.91
N ASP A 48 2.83 10.39 2.76
CA ASP A 48 2.65 11.65 3.49
C ASP A 48 3.13 12.88 2.69
N GLY A 49 3.46 12.70 1.40
CA GLY A 49 4.06 13.73 0.55
C GLY A 49 5.60 13.76 0.57
N GLN A 50 6.25 12.97 1.44
CA GLN A 50 7.70 12.81 1.48
C GLN A 50 8.09 11.33 1.58
N ILE A 51 7.49 10.59 2.50
CA ILE A 51 7.74 9.17 2.77
C ILE A 51 6.44 8.38 2.87
N TRP A 52 6.57 7.06 2.87
CA TRP A 52 5.44 6.15 3.10
C TRP A 52 5.29 5.87 4.59
N ILE A 53 4.05 5.90 5.08
CA ILE A 53 3.69 5.70 6.48
C ILE A 53 2.69 4.55 6.57
N SER A 54 2.97 3.60 7.45
CA SER A 54 2.05 2.53 7.85
C SER A 54 1.92 2.57 9.37
N ASP A 55 1.98 1.43 10.05
CA ASP A 55 2.21 1.36 11.50
C ASP A 55 3.60 1.88 11.90
N PHE A 56 4.50 2.13 10.94
CA PHE A 56 5.78 2.80 11.13
C PHE A 56 6.18 3.71 9.95
N ARG A 57 7.23 4.54 10.13
CA ARG A 57 7.80 5.40 9.09
C ARG A 57 8.72 4.58 8.17
N GLN A 58 8.42 4.52 6.88
CA GLN A 58 9.18 3.72 5.92
C GLN A 58 10.22 4.56 5.17
N GLN A 59 11.47 4.47 5.62
CA GLN A 59 12.58 5.25 5.06
C GLN A 59 13.06 4.77 3.68
N HIS A 60 12.59 3.61 3.21
CA HIS A 60 13.09 2.93 2.00
C HIS A 60 11.97 2.61 1.01
N GLY A 61 11.04 3.56 0.82
CA GLY A 61 9.90 3.42 -0.10
C GLY A 61 8.73 2.64 0.50
N PHE A 62 7.75 2.28 -0.35
CA PHE A 62 6.53 1.61 0.10
C PHE A 62 6.71 0.14 0.48
N TYR A 63 7.77 -0.53 -0.01
CA TYR A 63 8.08 -1.88 0.44
C TYR A 63 8.66 -1.85 1.86
N PRO A 64 7.98 -2.45 2.85
CA PRO A 64 8.27 -2.23 4.27
C PRO A 64 9.59 -2.83 4.73
N GLY A 65 10.17 -3.78 3.99
CA GLY A 65 11.38 -4.47 4.38
C GLY A 65 12.15 -5.12 3.22
N PRO A 66 13.33 -5.69 3.49
CA PRO A 66 14.18 -6.30 2.46
C PRO A 66 13.50 -7.42 1.67
N ALA A 67 12.69 -8.25 2.34
CA ALA A 67 11.96 -9.35 1.69
C ALA A 67 11.03 -8.83 0.57
N TYR A 68 10.24 -7.78 0.85
CA TYR A 68 9.39 -7.13 -0.14
C TYR A 68 10.18 -6.46 -1.27
N ARG A 69 11.29 -5.78 -0.95
CA ARG A 69 12.15 -5.13 -1.96
C ARG A 69 12.81 -6.14 -2.89
N SER A 70 13.14 -7.33 -2.38
CA SER A 70 13.69 -8.43 -3.18
C SER A 70 12.61 -9.08 -4.06
N ALA A 71 11.48 -9.45 -3.46
CA ALA A 71 10.41 -10.17 -4.15
C ALA A 71 9.63 -9.32 -5.16
N LYS A 72 9.56 -8.00 -4.94
CA LYS A 72 8.83 -7.02 -5.78
C LYS A 72 7.40 -7.48 -6.15
N PRO A 73 6.57 -7.87 -5.17
CA PRO A 73 5.22 -8.34 -5.45
C PRO A 73 4.37 -7.23 -6.09
N PRO A 74 3.32 -7.57 -6.85
CA PRO A 74 2.42 -6.57 -7.40
C PRO A 74 1.82 -5.69 -6.30
N TYR A 75 1.61 -4.42 -6.63
CA TYR A 75 0.94 -3.44 -5.79
C TYR A 75 -0.03 -2.60 -6.63
N ARG A 76 -0.97 -1.95 -5.95
CA ARG A 76 -1.86 -0.94 -6.54
C ARG A 76 -1.84 0.30 -5.66
N MET A 77 -1.93 1.48 -6.26
CA MET A 77 -2.03 2.75 -5.56
C MET A 77 -3.41 3.34 -5.77
N TYR A 78 -3.95 3.97 -4.74
CA TYR A 78 -5.29 4.54 -4.73
C TYR A 78 -5.25 5.97 -4.21
N ARG A 79 -6.07 6.84 -4.79
CA ARG A 79 -6.21 8.25 -4.41
C ARG A 79 -7.67 8.59 -4.17
N HIS A 80 -7.92 9.55 -3.28
CA HIS A 80 -9.22 10.19 -3.10
C HIS A 80 -9.00 11.70 -3.04
N ASP A 81 -9.73 12.44 -3.87
CA ASP A 81 -9.72 13.90 -3.92
C ASP A 81 -11.06 14.49 -3.42
#